data_AF-A0A352UGD8-F1
#
_entry.id   AF-A0A352UGD8-F1
#
_cell.length_a   1.000
_cell.length_b   1.000
_cell.length_c   1.000
_cell.angle_alpha   90.00
_cell.angle_beta   90.00
_cell.angle_gamma   90.00
#
_symmetry.space_group_name_H-M   'P 1'
#
loop_
_entity.id
_entity.type
_entity.pdbx_description
1 polymer ?
#
loop_
_entity_poly.entity_id
_entity_poly.type
_entity_poly.pdbx_seq_one_letter_code
_entity_poly.pdbx_strand_id
1 'polypeptide(L)'
;MRGGGNMSGQDIELMAHLMRRAGFGATRGELEEMVDKGYEETVEELLFPQDGRRLGDDVIRRYHVDIHESRIPEPPATEWLYRMVTTSSPLEEKIALFWHGIFASSFSKTQQSRSLAVQIDMFRR
;
A
#
# COMPACT_ATOMS: atom_id res chain seq x y z
N MET A 1 -35.08 -8.65 8.81
CA MET A 1 -34.74 -7.21 8.64
C MET A 1 -33.64 -6.91 9.65
N ARG A 2 -32.36 -6.94 9.24
CA ARG A 2 -31.25 -6.58 10.13
C ARG A 2 -31.26 -5.06 10.30
N GLY A 3 -31.32 -4.61 11.55
CA GLY A 3 -31.40 -3.19 11.89
C GLY A 3 -30.17 -2.44 11.40
N GLY A 4 -30.39 -1.33 10.69
CA GLY A 4 -29.36 -0.34 10.44
C GLY A 4 -28.93 0.25 11.77
N GLY A 5 -27.78 -0.18 12.27
CA GLY A 5 -27.10 0.47 13.38
C GLY A 5 -26.74 1.88 12.93
N ASN A 6 -27.12 2.87 13.72
CA ASN A 6 -26.80 4.26 13.46
C ASN A 6 -25.27 4.41 13.48
N MET A 7 -24.66 4.57 12.31
CA MET A 7 -23.21 4.69 12.11
C MET A 7 -22.67 5.83 12.99
N SER A 8 -21.96 5.49 14.07
CA SER A 8 -21.52 6.51 15.03
C SER A 8 -20.29 7.23 14.48
N GLY A 9 -20.17 8.53 14.71
CA GLY A 9 -18.99 9.28 14.30
C GLY A 9 -17.68 8.70 14.89
N GLN A 10 -17.78 8.03 16.03
CA GLN A 10 -16.66 7.35 16.69
C GLN A 10 -16.16 6.14 15.89
N ASP A 11 -17.07 5.38 15.27
CA ASP A 11 -16.68 4.22 14.44
C ASP A 11 -15.89 4.66 13.22
N ILE A 12 -16.31 5.77 12.59
CA ILE A 12 -15.58 6.37 11.46
C ILE A 12 -14.20 6.89 11.90
N GLU A 13 -14.11 7.56 13.05
CA GLU A 13 -12.83 8.04 13.57
C GLU A 13 -11.85 6.90 13.88
N LEU A 14 -12.36 5.82 14.47
CA LEU A 14 -11.59 4.62 14.77
C LEU A 14 -11.10 3.94 13.49
N MET A 15 -11.99 3.73 12.51
CA MET A 15 -11.64 3.15 11.22
C MET A 15 -10.63 4.02 10.47
N ALA A 16 -10.80 5.35 10.51
CA ALA A 16 -9.85 6.28 9.91
C ALA A 16 -8.49 6.22 10.60
N HIS A 17 -8.46 6.03 11.93
CA HIS A 17 -7.22 5.82 12.66
C HIS A 17 -6.52 4.53 12.21
N LEU A 18 -7.26 3.42 12.13
CA LEU A 18 -6.74 2.15 11.62
C LEU A 18 -6.13 2.34 10.22
N MET A 19 -6.85 2.94 9.27
CA MET A 19 -6.36 3.09 7.90
C MET A 19 -5.17 4.03 7.75
N ARG A 20 -4.99 5.02 8.63
CA ARG A 20 -3.76 5.83 8.68
C ARG A 20 -2.55 5.03 9.20
N ARG A 21 -2.79 4.04 10.06
CA ARG A 21 -1.74 3.21 10.67
C ARG A 21 -1.39 1.99 9.81
N ALA A 22 -2.40 1.28 9.31
CA ALA A 22 -2.26 0.06 8.52
C ALA A 22 -2.17 0.32 7.00
N GLY A 23 -2.47 1.54 6.54
CA GLY A 23 -2.37 1.91 5.13
C GLY A 23 -1.99 3.37 4.94
N PHE A 24 -2.34 3.97 3.81
CA PHE A 24 -2.02 5.37 3.50
C PHE A 24 -3.18 6.34 3.81
N GLY A 25 -4.18 5.86 4.55
CA GLY A 25 -5.46 6.53 4.74
C GLY A 25 -6.56 5.90 3.89
N ALA A 26 -7.75 6.48 3.97
CA ALA A 26 -8.92 6.10 3.19
C ALA A 26 -9.82 7.33 3.02
N THR A 27 -10.58 7.35 1.92
CA THR A 27 -11.60 8.34 1.65
C THR A 27 -12.81 8.15 2.55
N ARG A 28 -13.68 9.16 2.63
CA ARG A 28 -14.88 9.08 3.46
C ARG A 28 -15.80 7.92 3.06
N GLY A 29 -15.99 7.68 1.77
CA GLY A 29 -16.83 6.58 1.28
C GLY A 29 -16.27 5.21 1.65
N GLU A 30 -14.96 5.01 1.46
CA GLU A 30 -14.29 3.76 1.85
C GLU A 30 -14.38 3.51 3.37
N LEU A 31 -14.30 4.56 4.19
CA LEU A 31 -14.48 4.44 5.64
C LEU A 31 -15.89 4.03 6.03
N GLU A 32 -16.92 4.57 5.37
CA GLU A 32 -18.31 4.18 5.60
C GLU A 32 -18.53 2.71 5.21
N GLU A 33 -18.00 2.28 4.07
CA GLU A 33 -18.05 0.87 3.65
C GLU A 33 -17.34 -0.08 4.62
N MET A 34 -16.17 0.31 5.13
CA MET A 34 -15.43 -0.48 6.12
C MET A 34 -16.13 -0.52 7.48
N VAL A 35 -16.77 0.58 7.91
CA VAL A 35 -17.56 0.60 9.15
C VAL A 35 -18.80 -0.29 9.01
N ASP A 36 -19.49 -0.24 7.86
CA ASP A 36 -20.62 -1.13 7.57
C ASP A 36 -20.19 -2.61 7.53
N LYS A 37 -18.98 -2.90 7.06
CA LYS A 37 -18.37 -4.24 7.09
C LYS A 37 -18.04 -4.70 8.50
N GLY A 38 -17.56 -3.79 9.34
CA GLY A 38 -17.13 -4.05 10.71
C GLY A 38 -15.61 -4.03 10.88
N TYR A 39 -15.17 -3.72 12.09
CA TYR A 39 -13.77 -3.52 12.42
C TYR A 39 -12.95 -4.81 12.30
N GLU A 40 -13.40 -5.89 12.92
CA GLU A 40 -12.70 -7.18 12.95
C GLU A 40 -12.51 -7.76 11.54
N GLU A 41 -13.55 -7.70 10.72
CA GLU A 41 -13.50 -8.18 9.33
C GLU A 41 -12.52 -7.34 8.49
N THR A 42 -12.53 -6.01 8.67
CA THR A 42 -11.57 -5.12 8.00
C THR A 42 -10.13 -5.44 8.41
N VAL A 43 -9.89 -5.74 9.70
CA VAL A 43 -8.57 -6.16 10.19
C VAL A 43 -8.15 -7.49 9.57
N GLU A 44 -9.06 -8.46 9.48
CA GLU A 44 -8.79 -9.76 8.87
C GLU A 44 -8.39 -9.61 7.39
N GLU A 45 -9.12 -8.78 6.63
CA GLU A 45 -8.78 -8.48 5.23
C GLU A 45 -7.42 -7.77 5.07
N LEU A 46 -7.06 -6.89 6.00
CA LEU A 46 -5.77 -6.21 6.00
C LEU A 46 -4.61 -7.19 6.26
N LEU A 47 -4.81 -8.18 7.14
CA LEU A 47 -3.81 -9.19 7.46
C LEU A 47 -3.71 -10.29 6.40
N PHE A 48 -4.84 -10.64 5.78
CA PHE A 48 -4.96 -11.73 4.82
C PHE A 48 -5.65 -11.25 3.53
N PRO A 49 -4.96 -10.41 2.72
CA PRO A 49 -5.54 -9.89 1.49
C PRO A 49 -5.79 -11.02 0.48
N GLN A 50 -7.05 -11.20 0.09
CA GLN A 50 -7.45 -12.27 -0.82
C GLN A 50 -7.08 -11.98 -2.28
N ASP A 51 -7.08 -10.70 -2.63
CA ASP A 51 -6.84 -10.21 -3.98
C ASP A 51 -5.73 -9.15 -3.85
N GLY A 52 -4.47 -9.53 -4.11
CA GLY A 52 -3.33 -8.61 -4.16
C GLY A 52 -3.37 -7.72 -5.41
N ARG A 53 -4.56 -7.20 -5.74
CA ARG A 53 -4.80 -6.38 -6.92
C ARG A 53 -3.96 -5.12 -6.80
N ARG A 54 -3.13 -4.92 -7.81
CA ARG A 54 -2.34 -3.72 -8.02
C ARG A 54 -2.33 -3.42 -9.50
N LEU A 55 -1.86 -2.23 -9.86
CA LEU A 55 -1.48 -1.97 -11.24
C LEU A 55 -0.48 -3.03 -11.71
N GLY A 56 -0.77 -3.69 -12.83
CA GLY A 56 0.13 -4.67 -13.42
C GLY A 56 1.48 -4.05 -13.78
N ASP A 57 2.57 -4.76 -13.50
CA ASP A 57 3.93 -4.29 -13.78
C ASP A 57 4.11 -4.00 -15.30
N ASP A 58 3.35 -4.67 -16.16
CA ASP A 58 3.29 -4.46 -17.60
C ASP A 58 2.75 -3.07 -17.99
N VAL A 59 1.83 -2.50 -17.20
CA VAL A 59 1.25 -1.18 -17.45
C VAL A 59 2.33 -0.11 -17.23
N ILE A 60 3.07 -0.19 -16.14
CA ILE A 60 4.20 0.72 -15.87
C ILE A 60 5.27 0.55 -16.95
N ARG A 61 5.63 -0.70 -17.29
CA ARG A 61 6.60 -0.97 -18.37
C ARG A 61 6.20 -0.37 -19.71
N ARG A 62 4.91 -0.42 -20.06
CA ARG A 62 4.40 0.02 -21.35
C ARG A 62 4.29 1.53 -21.46
N TYR A 63 3.75 2.18 -20.45
CA TYR A 63 3.44 3.62 -20.48
C TYR A 63 4.51 4.49 -19.82
N HIS A 64 5.40 3.88 -19.04
CA HIS A 64 6.47 4.54 -18.30
C HIS A 64 7.80 3.80 -18.50
N VAL A 65 8.17 3.57 -19.76
CA VAL A 65 9.41 2.87 -20.17
C VAL A 65 10.64 3.45 -19.46
N ASP A 66 10.71 4.77 -19.31
CA ASP A 66 11.87 5.45 -18.69
C ASP A 66 12.04 5.12 -17.21
N ILE A 67 10.94 4.83 -16.50
CA ILE A 67 10.95 4.37 -15.09
C ILE A 67 11.50 2.94 -15.03
N HIS A 68 10.94 2.02 -15.83
CA HIS A 68 11.36 0.63 -15.81
C HIS A 68 12.80 0.43 -16.29
N GLU A 69 13.21 1.11 -17.37
CA GLU A 69 14.57 1.04 -17.90
C GLU A 69 15.60 1.81 -17.08
N SER A 70 15.18 2.39 -15.94
CA SER A 70 16.04 3.15 -15.05
C SER A 70 16.73 4.34 -15.73
N ARG A 71 16.04 4.99 -16.69
CA ARG A 71 16.55 6.15 -17.43
C ARG A 71 16.33 7.48 -16.70
N ILE A 72 15.53 7.46 -15.63
CA ILE A 72 15.25 8.62 -14.77
C ILE A 72 15.94 8.48 -13.40
N PRO A 73 16.10 9.57 -12.64
CA PRO A 73 16.50 9.49 -11.24
C PRO A 73 15.53 8.64 -10.40
N GLU A 74 16.08 7.78 -9.54
CA GLU A 74 15.34 6.94 -8.56
C GLU A 74 14.17 6.09 -9.11
N PRO A 75 14.41 5.25 -10.13
CA PRO A 75 13.35 4.49 -10.79
C PRO A 75 12.59 3.50 -9.88
N PRO A 76 13.24 2.71 -9.00
CA PRO A 76 12.54 1.80 -8.09
C PRO A 76 11.58 2.50 -7.13
N ALA A 77 11.90 3.72 -6.69
CA ALA A 77 11.03 4.48 -5.80
C ALA A 77 9.74 4.90 -6.54
N THR A 78 9.87 5.27 -7.81
CA THR A 78 8.74 5.68 -8.64
C THR A 78 7.82 4.51 -8.96
N GLU A 79 8.37 3.36 -9.37
CA GLU A 79 7.59 2.14 -9.63
C GLU A 79 6.86 1.66 -8.37
N TRP A 80 7.54 1.71 -7.22
CA TRP A 80 6.92 1.37 -5.93
C TRP A 80 5.79 2.34 -5.56
N LEU A 81 5.95 3.64 -5.80
CA LEU A 81 4.90 4.63 -5.52
C LEU A 81 3.61 4.32 -6.30
N TYR A 82 3.71 3.98 -7.59
CA TYR A 82 2.55 3.55 -8.38
C TYR A 82 1.86 2.34 -7.76
N ARG A 83 2.65 1.38 -7.26
CA ARG A 83 2.10 0.23 -6.53
C ARG A 83 1.40 0.65 -5.24
N MET A 84 1.99 1.52 -4.42
CA MET A 84 1.38 1.98 -3.16
C MET A 84 0.03 2.66 -3.37
N VAL A 85 -0.13 3.41 -4.47
CA VAL A 85 -1.37 4.14 -4.78
C VAL A 85 -2.46 3.23 -5.35
N THR A 86 -2.09 2.09 -5.95
CA THR A 86 -3.02 1.22 -6.69
C THR A 86 -3.28 -0.13 -6.03
N THR A 87 -2.55 -0.45 -4.95
CA THR A 87 -2.68 -1.72 -4.24
C THR A 87 -3.97 -1.79 -3.42
N SER A 88 -4.61 -2.95 -3.42
CA SER A 88 -5.64 -3.32 -2.44
C SER A 88 -5.07 -3.91 -1.14
N SER A 89 -3.76 -4.12 -1.07
CA SER A 89 -3.05 -4.61 0.13
C SER A 89 -2.13 -3.52 0.69
N PRO A 90 -2.67 -2.44 1.27
CA PRO A 90 -1.85 -1.30 1.69
C PRO A 90 -0.92 -1.64 2.87
N LEU A 91 -1.29 -2.62 3.70
CA LEU A 91 -0.49 -3.04 4.85
C LEU A 91 0.84 -3.67 4.43
N GLU A 92 0.87 -4.49 3.38
CA GLU A 92 2.10 -5.06 2.83
C GLU A 92 3.09 -3.96 2.42
N GLU A 93 2.61 -2.94 1.71
CA GLU A 93 3.45 -1.81 1.29
C GLU A 93 3.88 -0.94 2.46
N LYS A 94 3.01 -0.74 3.45
CA LYS A 94 3.31 0.01 4.68
C LYS A 94 4.44 -0.66 5.48
N ILE A 95 4.41 -1.99 5.62
CA ILE A 95 5.45 -2.77 6.29
C ILE A 95 6.77 -2.68 5.51
N ALA A 96 6.72 -2.84 4.19
CA ALA A 96 7.90 -2.69 3.36
C ALA A 96 8.52 -1.29 3.45
N LEU A 97 7.69 -0.24 3.51
CA LEU A 97 8.13 1.14 3.70
C LEU A 97 8.76 1.38 5.07
N PHE A 98 8.17 0.79 6.12
CA PHE A 98 8.73 0.83 7.47
C PHE A 98 10.13 0.23 7.52
N TRP A 99 10.33 -0.98 6.98
CA TRP A 99 11.64 -1.63 6.96
C TRP A 99 12.64 -0.91 6.07
N HIS A 100 12.20 -0.38 4.92
CA HIS A 100 13.06 0.42 4.05
C HIS A 100 13.60 1.67 4.77
N GLY A 101 12.81 2.30 5.64
CA GLY A 101 13.25 3.45 6.44
C GLY A 101 14.26 3.10 7.55
N ILE A 102 14.31 1.84 7.98
CA ILE A 102 15.24 1.37 9.02
C ILE A 102 16.58 0.92 8.42
N PHE A 103 16.55 0.21 7.30
CA PHE A 103 17.76 -0.31 6.68
C PHE A 103 18.45 0.76 5.82
N ALA A 104 19.77 0.93 6.00
CA ALA A 104 20.57 1.98 5.36
C ALA A 104 20.93 1.68 3.88
N SER A 105 19.93 1.38 3.06
CA SER A 105 20.06 1.11 1.63
C SER A 105 19.55 2.29 0.82
N SER A 106 20.45 3.01 0.14
CA SER A 106 20.10 4.13 -0.74
C SER A 106 20.70 3.94 -2.13
N PHE A 107 19.94 4.33 -3.15
CA PHE A 107 20.41 4.37 -4.55
C PHE A 107 21.70 5.18 -4.69
N SER A 108 21.79 6.31 -3.99
CA SER A 108 22.98 7.18 -4.01
C SER A 108 24.27 6.44 -3.63
N LYS A 109 24.18 5.38 -2.81
CA LYS A 109 25.32 4.61 -2.30
C LYS A 109 25.64 3.38 -3.12
N THR A 110 24.62 2.67 -3.62
CA THR A 110 24.81 1.40 -4.34
C THR A 110 24.84 1.57 -5.85
N GLN A 111 24.22 2.63 -6.38
CA GLN A 111 24.00 2.86 -7.82
C GLN A 111 23.38 1.65 -8.54
N GLN A 112 22.63 0.82 -7.80
CA GLN A 112 22.03 -0.42 -8.28
C GLN A 112 20.52 -0.42 -8.00
N SER A 113 19.74 0.06 -8.97
CA SER A 113 18.27 0.12 -8.89
C SER A 113 17.63 -1.25 -8.63
N ARG A 114 18.11 -2.28 -9.33
CA ARG A 114 17.55 -3.64 -9.22
C ARG A 114 17.71 -4.23 -7.81
N SER A 115 18.84 -3.97 -7.16
CA SER A 115 19.11 -4.47 -5.81
C SER A 115 18.14 -3.85 -4.79
N LEU A 116 17.77 -2.57 -4.96
CA LEU A 116 16.76 -1.91 -4.13
C LEU A 116 15.36 -2.46 -4.38
N ALA A 117 14.98 -2.68 -5.64
CA ALA A 117 13.68 -3.28 -5.96
C ALA A 117 13.52 -4.67 -5.32
N VAL A 118 14.56 -5.52 -5.43
CA VAL A 118 14.59 -6.86 -4.81
C VAL A 118 14.49 -6.76 -3.27
N GLN A 119 15.16 -5.79 -2.67
CA GLN A 119 15.08 -5.59 -1.22
C GLN A 119 13.68 -5.20 -0.76
N ILE A 120 13.02 -4.27 -1.47
CA ILE A 120 11.64 -3.88 -1.17
C ILE A 120 10.71 -5.09 -1.31
N ASP A 121 10.88 -5.92 -2.35
CA ASP A 121 10.13 -7.17 -2.51
C ASP A 121 10.34 -8.15 -1.36
N MET A 122 11.55 -8.22 -0.78
CA MET A 122 11.82 -9.07 0.38
C MET A 122 11.08 -8.59 1.64
N PHE A 123 10.94 -7.28 1.85
CA PHE A 123 10.26 -6.74 3.03
C PHE A 123 8.73 -6.90 3.02
N ARG A 124 8.15 -7.30 1.90
CA ARG A 124 6.70 -7.56 1.76
C ARG A 124 6.29 -8.99 2.14
N ARG A 125 7.26 -9.86 2.37
CA ARG A 125 7.06 -11.27 2.73
C ARG A 125 7.22 -11.45 4.23
#